data_AF-A0A542SPF1-F1
#
_entry.id   AF-A0A542SPF1-F1
#
_cell.length_a   1.000
_cell.length_b   1.000
_cell.length_c   1.000
_cell.angle_alpha   90.00
_cell.angle_beta   90.00
_cell.angle_gamma   90.00
#
_symmetry.space_group_name_H-M   'P 1'
#
loop_
_entity.id
_entity.type
_entity.pdbx_description
1 polymer ?
#
loop_
_entity_poly.entity_id
_entity_poly.type
_entity_poly.pdbx_seq_one_letter_code
_entity_poly.pdbx_strand_id
1 'polypeptide(L)'
;MIFRAVGDERPYPDHGLESTKDWSAIAPRQVRLDQLVTTKRTLDLDTLLAEDSTFYGDLFAHVVQYRGVMYLEDGLHRALRAALQQRHLLHARVLILTD
;
A
#
# COMPACT_ATOMS: atom_id res chain seq x y z
N MET A 1 -12.26 -9.25 -8.12
CA MET A 1 -12.04 -7.79 -7.90
C MET A 1 -10.62 -7.63 -7.37
N ILE A 2 -9.84 -6.64 -7.83
CA ILE A 2 -8.41 -6.50 -7.43
C ILE A 2 -8.29 -5.96 -5.99
N PHE A 3 -9.02 -4.89 -5.67
CA PHE A 3 -9.06 -4.27 -4.34
C PHE A 3 -10.44 -4.47 -3.71
N ARG A 4 -10.53 -4.38 -2.38
CA ARG A 4 -11.79 -4.38 -1.64
C ARG A 4 -12.66 -3.17 -2.01
N ALA A 5 -12.03 -2.00 -2.11
CA ALA A 5 -12.65 -0.74 -2.50
C ALA A 5 -11.58 0.26 -2.97
N VAL A 6 -12.02 1.32 -3.63
CA VAL A 6 -11.17 2.46 -4.03
C VAL A 6 -11.59 3.68 -3.22
N GLY A 7 -10.67 4.22 -2.43
CA GLY A 7 -10.84 5.47 -1.68
C GLY A 7 -9.99 6.60 -2.26
N ASP A 8 -10.26 7.82 -1.81
CA ASP A 8 -9.56 9.05 -2.17
C ASP A 8 -8.99 9.81 -0.97
N GLU A 9 -9.16 9.30 0.25
CA GLU A 9 -8.68 9.90 1.49
C GLU A 9 -8.13 8.85 2.48
N ARG A 10 -7.46 9.34 3.54
CA ARG A 10 -6.98 8.54 4.68
C ARG A 10 -8.02 8.65 5.82
N PRO A 11 -8.79 7.60 6.13
CA PRO A 11 -9.87 7.67 7.12
C PRO A 11 -9.40 7.43 8.57
N TYR A 12 -8.09 7.52 8.82
CA TYR A 12 -7.44 7.32 10.11
C TYR A 12 -6.72 8.59 10.56
N PRO A 13 -6.48 8.76 11.88
CA PRO A 13 -5.66 9.86 12.39
C PRO A 13 -4.24 9.83 11.82
N ASP A 14 -3.58 10.99 11.85
CA ASP A 14 -2.15 11.07 11.56
C ASP A 14 -1.37 10.18 12.53
N HIS A 15 -0.48 9.36 11.96
CA HIS A 15 0.34 8.40 12.67
C HIS A 15 1.83 8.77 12.69
N GLY A 16 2.21 9.91 12.12
CA GLY A 16 3.58 10.45 12.20
C GLY A 16 4.65 9.64 11.46
N LEU A 17 4.27 8.70 10.58
CA LEU A 17 5.22 7.99 9.69
C LEU A 17 5.12 8.59 8.29
N GLU A 18 5.89 9.64 8.04
CA GLU A 18 5.82 10.39 6.78
C GLU A 18 6.85 9.92 5.75
N SER A 19 8.00 9.42 6.19
CA SER A 19 9.08 8.99 5.32
C SER A 19 9.18 7.47 5.23
N THR A 20 9.74 6.97 4.11
CA THR A 20 10.03 5.53 3.93
C THR A 20 10.91 4.95 5.04
N LYS A 21 11.76 5.78 5.66
CA LYS A 21 12.62 5.37 6.77
C LYS A 21 11.81 5.09 8.04
N ASP A 22 10.75 5.85 8.30
CA ASP A 22 9.90 5.67 9.49
C ASP A 22 9.18 4.32 9.45
N TRP A 23 8.83 3.86 8.25
CA TRP A 23 8.24 2.55 8.02
C TRP A 23 9.22 1.39 8.19
N SER A 24 10.53 1.62 8.12
CA SER A 24 11.55 0.55 8.12
C SER A 24 11.52 -0.34 9.38
N ALA A 25 11.05 0.21 10.52
CA ALA A 25 10.91 -0.51 11.78
C ALA A 25 9.78 -1.55 11.77
N ILE A 26 8.81 -1.43 10.86
CA ILE A 26 7.66 -2.33 10.76
C ILE A 26 8.04 -3.53 9.89
N ALA A 27 8.09 -4.74 10.45
CA ALA A 27 8.41 -5.93 9.67
C ALA A 27 7.42 -6.15 8.50
N PRO A 28 7.91 -6.47 7.29
CA PRO A 28 7.05 -6.72 6.15
C PRO A 28 6.30 -8.06 6.30
N ARG A 29 5.07 -8.11 5.82
CA ARG A 29 4.23 -9.32 5.77
C ARG A 29 3.44 -9.38 4.46
N GLN A 30 2.93 -10.57 4.16
CA GLN A 30 2.03 -10.74 3.02
C GLN A 30 0.63 -10.26 3.37
N VAL A 31 0.02 -9.52 2.43
CA VAL A 31 -1.38 -9.10 2.46
C VAL A 31 -2.04 -9.48 1.15
N ARG A 32 -3.35 -9.73 1.18
CA ARG A 32 -4.12 -10.00 -0.05
C ARG A 32 -4.62 -8.70 -0.65
N LEU A 33 -4.50 -8.56 -1.97
CA LEU A 33 -4.96 -7.36 -2.68
C LEU A 33 -6.46 -7.12 -2.48
N ASP A 34 -7.26 -8.18 -2.50
CA ASP A 34 -8.72 -8.13 -2.35
C ASP A 34 -9.20 -7.73 -0.94
N GLN A 35 -8.28 -7.58 0.02
CA GLN A 35 -8.56 -7.08 1.36
C GLN A 35 -8.20 -5.60 1.54
N LEU A 36 -7.50 -5.01 0.56
CA LEU A 36 -7.01 -3.63 0.63
C LEU A 36 -8.04 -2.64 0.09
N VAL A 37 -8.17 -1.51 0.78
CA VAL A 37 -8.85 -0.31 0.30
C VAL A 37 -7.77 0.70 -0.10
N THR A 38 -7.80 1.23 -1.31
CA THR A 38 -6.80 2.25 -1.68
C THR A 38 -7.10 3.58 -1.01
N THR A 39 -6.07 4.37 -0.69
CA THR A 39 -6.24 5.78 -0.26
C THR A 39 -6.04 6.76 -1.43
N LYS A 40 -5.62 6.25 -2.59
CA LYS A 40 -5.45 7.00 -3.83
C LYS A 40 -6.38 6.40 -4.90
N ARG A 41 -7.05 7.27 -5.65
CA ARG A 41 -7.89 6.88 -6.80
C ARG A 41 -7.10 6.84 -8.11
N THR A 42 -6.14 7.74 -8.26
CA THR A 42 -5.40 7.92 -9.51
C THR A 42 -4.01 7.30 -9.39
N LEU A 43 -3.58 6.62 -10.45
CA LEU A 43 -2.22 6.16 -10.64
C LEU A 43 -1.71 6.68 -11.97
N ASP A 44 -0.50 7.24 -11.95
CA ASP A 44 0.21 7.66 -13.14
C ASP A 44 0.79 6.45 -13.89
N LEU A 45 0.61 6.42 -15.22
CA LEU A 45 1.03 5.29 -16.05
C LEU A 45 2.56 5.21 -16.17
N ASP A 46 3.28 6.33 -16.19
CA ASP A 46 4.74 6.33 -16.20
C ASP A 46 5.27 5.71 -14.90
N THR A 47 4.63 6.01 -13.77
CA THR A 47 4.92 5.35 -12.48
C THR A 47 4.63 3.85 -12.54
N LEU A 48 3.55 3.43 -13.21
CA LEU A 48 3.20 2.03 -13.37
C LEU A 48 4.15 1.28 -14.32
N LEU A 49 4.73 1.95 -15.33
CA LEU A 49 5.59 1.34 -16.34
C LEU A 49 7.09 1.49 -16.03
N ALA A 50 7.48 2.36 -15.10
CA ALA A 50 8.88 2.60 -14.74
C ALA A 50 9.61 1.29 -14.36
N GLU A 51 10.69 0.98 -15.06
CA GLU A 51 11.54 -0.19 -14.78
C GLU A 51 12.20 -0.07 -13.38
N ASP A 52 12.56 1.16 -12.99
CA ASP A 52 13.28 1.50 -11.76
C ASP A 52 12.39 1.70 -10.52
N SER A 53 11.32 0.93 -10.41
CA SER A 53 10.34 1.00 -9.30
C SER A 53 10.89 0.70 -7.89
N THR A 54 12.20 0.57 -7.71
CA THR A 54 12.88 0.38 -6.41
C THR A 54 13.92 1.45 -6.08
N PHE A 55 14.16 2.44 -6.95
CA PHE A 55 15.40 3.21 -6.85
C PHE A 55 15.45 4.29 -5.75
N TYR A 56 14.31 4.71 -5.17
CA TYR A 56 14.30 5.77 -4.13
C TYR A 56 13.35 5.53 -2.96
N GLY A 57 12.75 4.34 -2.82
CA GLY A 57 11.68 4.09 -1.84
C GLY A 57 11.72 2.73 -1.16
N ASP A 58 10.78 2.51 -0.24
CA ASP A 58 10.62 1.21 0.42
C ASP A 58 10.27 0.13 -0.62
N LEU A 59 10.89 -1.05 -0.47
CA LEU A 59 10.62 -2.23 -1.30
C LEU A 59 9.21 -2.77 -1.07
N PHE A 60 8.64 -2.47 0.10
CA PHE A 60 7.35 -2.94 0.54
C PHE A 60 6.30 -1.84 0.43
N ALA A 61 5.07 -2.21 0.11
CA ALA A 61 3.94 -1.29 0.22
C ALA A 61 3.70 -0.89 1.67
N HIS A 62 3.07 0.27 1.87
CA HIS A 62 2.67 0.75 3.19
C HIS A 62 1.17 0.59 3.35
N VAL A 63 0.78 -0.11 4.41
CA VAL A 63 -0.62 -0.39 4.71
C VAL A 63 -0.91 0.05 6.14
N VAL A 64 -2.00 0.78 6.32
CA VAL A 64 -2.52 1.14 7.63
C VAL A 64 -3.74 0.28 7.92
N GLN A 65 -3.71 -0.46 9.02
CA GLN A 65 -4.87 -1.16 9.53
C GLN A 65 -5.55 -0.29 10.60
N TYR A 66 -6.77 0.14 10.32
CA TYR A 66 -7.57 0.97 11.22
C TYR A 66 -9.00 0.46 11.23
N ARG A 67 -9.58 0.30 12.44
CA ARG A 67 -10.94 -0.23 12.65
C ARG A 67 -11.23 -1.52 11.85
N GLY A 68 -10.25 -2.42 11.77
CA GLY A 68 -10.36 -3.69 11.06
C GLY A 68 -10.30 -3.61 9.53
N VAL A 69 -10.06 -2.43 8.95
CA VAL A 69 -9.90 -2.24 7.51
C VAL A 69 -8.43 -1.98 7.18
N MET A 70 -7.93 -2.58 6.10
CA MET A 70 -6.56 -2.37 5.62
C MET A 70 -6.57 -1.36 4.47
N TYR A 71 -5.89 -0.24 4.68
CA TYR A 71 -5.78 0.85 3.73
C TYR A 71 -4.40 0.86 3.09
N LEU A 72 -4.32 0.71 1.77
CA LEU A 72 -3.09 0.83 1.00
C LEU A 72 -2.73 2.30 0.87
N GLU A 73 -1.82 2.74 1.72
CA GLU A 73 -1.38 4.14 1.81
C GLU A 73 -0.33 4.48 0.74
N ASP A 74 0.61 3.56 0.53
CA ASP A 74 1.62 3.68 -0.51
C ASP A 74 1.93 2.36 -1.21
N GLY A 75 2.48 2.45 -2.42
CA GLY A 75 2.80 1.29 -3.25
C GLY A 75 1.65 0.84 -4.16
N LEU A 76 0.72 1.73 -4.53
CA LEU A 76 -0.37 1.43 -5.47
C LEU A 76 0.12 0.83 -6.80
N HIS A 77 1.22 1.36 -7.35
CA HIS A 77 1.85 0.83 -8.55
C HIS A 77 2.33 -0.61 -8.35
N ARG A 78 2.92 -0.94 -7.19
CA ARG A 78 3.35 -2.31 -6.85
C ARG A 78 2.16 -3.26 -6.77
N ALA A 79 1.08 -2.83 -6.13
CA ALA A 79 -0.15 -3.59 -5.99
C ALA A 79 -0.79 -3.88 -7.36
N LEU A 80 -0.88 -2.86 -8.23
CA LEU A 80 -1.46 -3.02 -9.56
C LEU A 80 -0.56 -3.88 -10.48
N ARG A 81 0.77 -3.73 -10.42
CA ARG A 81 1.71 -4.62 -11.14
C ARG A 81 1.54 -6.07 -10.69
N ALA A 82 1.42 -6.32 -9.39
CA ALA A 82 1.16 -7.67 -8.87
C ALA A 82 -0.15 -8.24 -9.45
N ALA A 83 -1.23 -7.45 -9.45
CA ALA A 83 -2.51 -7.87 -10.01
C ALA A 83 -2.44 -8.17 -11.52
N LEU A 84 -1.76 -7.32 -12.30
CA LEU A 84 -1.55 -7.52 -13.74
C LEU A 84 -0.77 -8.82 -14.03
N GLN A 85 0.18 -9.15 -13.16
CA GLN A 85 0.92 -10.41 -13.18
C GLN A 85 0.15 -11.61 -12.59
N GLN A 86 -1.17 -11.48 -12.36
CA GLN A 86 -2.02 -12.52 -11.76
C GLN A 86 -1.57 -12.96 -10.36
N ARG A 87 -0.89 -12.08 -9.60
CA ARG A 87 -0.53 -12.30 -8.19
C ARG A 87 -1.52 -11.60 -7.28
N HIS A 88 -2.13 -12.37 -6.37
CA HIS A 88 -3.11 -11.85 -5.41
C HIS A 88 -2.51 -11.40 -4.07
N LEU A 89 -1.20 -11.60 -3.89
CA LEU A 89 -0.46 -11.26 -2.68
C LEU A 89 0.51 -10.11 -2.94
N LEU A 90 0.65 -9.24 -1.94
CA LEU A 90 1.56 -8.11 -1.90
C LEU A 90 2.37 -8.19 -0.60
N HIS A 91 3.67 -7.94 -0.67
CA HIS A 91 4.46 -7.72 0.55
C HIS A 91 4.31 -6.26 0.97
N ALA A 92 3.84 -6.07 2.18
CA ALA A 92 3.57 -4.75 2.75
C ALA A 92 4.00 -4.70 4.21
N ARG A 93 4.42 -3.51 4.64
CA ARG A 93 4.56 -3.16 6.05
C ARG A 93 3.21 -2.68 6.52
N VAL A 94 2.71 -3.28 7.60
CA VAL A 94 1.38 -2.96 8.11
C VAL A 94 1.47 -2.31 9.47
N LEU A 95 1.16 -1.02 9.51
CA LEU A 95 0.96 -0.27 10.74
C LEU A 95 -0.44 -0.57 11.28
N ILE A 96 -0.55 -0.93 12.56
CA ILE A 96 -1.83 -1.14 13.21
C ILE A 96 -2.11 0.07 14.09
N LEU A 97 -3.21 0.76 13.82
CA LEU A 97 -3.69 1.87 14.64
C LEU A 97 -4.88 1.42 15.48
N THR A 98 -4.82 1.68 16.77
CA THR A 98 -5.95 1.60 17.71
C THR A 98 -6.62 2.97 17.80
N ASP A 99 -7.93 3.00 18.09
CA ASP A 99 -8.65 4.26 18.40
C ASP A 99 -8.00 5.00 19.59
#